data_AF-A0A9R1B3D0-F1
#
_entry.id   AF-A0A9R1B3D0-F1
#
_cell.length_a   1.000
_cell.length_b   1.000
_cell.length_c   1.000
_cell.angle_alpha   90.00
_cell.angle_beta   90.00
_cell.angle_gamma   90.00
#
_symmetry.space_group_name_H-M   'P 1'
#
loop_
_entity.id
_entity.type
_entity.pdbx_description
1 polymer ?
#
loop_
_entity_poly.entity_id
_entity_poly.type
_entity_poly.pdbx_seq_one_letter_code
_entity_poly.pdbx_strand_id
1 'polypeptide(L)'
;MPQTGTKCVSEEIQANVVVLADYALMYESHPSAHPTIAVKVTSPYGYTLHESGNITVGQFAFTTSEAGNFLACFWIDSAEKGSGVSVNLDWKTGIATKDWDAIAKKEKIEGVELELRKLEVAVQSIHQNMTFKLAVQPVTALVCPCREAEMREVSEKTNGRVAWFSIMSLGVCVVVSVLQLWHLQGYFRKKKLI
;
A
#
# COMPACT_ATOMS: atom_id res chain seq x y z
N MET A 1 25.14 -7.55 9.08
CA MET A 1 25.00 -8.97 8.66
C MET A 1 26.24 -9.73 9.10
N PRO A 2 26.16 -11.00 9.53
CA PRO A 2 27.36 -11.81 9.74
C PRO A 2 28.11 -11.99 8.41
N GLN A 3 29.44 -12.08 8.46
CA GLN A 3 30.30 -12.25 7.26
C GLN A 3 30.02 -13.56 6.51
N THR A 4 29.33 -14.51 7.16
CA THR A 4 28.89 -15.78 6.60
C THR A 4 27.52 -16.14 7.16
N GLY A 5 26.61 -16.55 6.28
CA GLY A 5 25.29 -17.05 6.63
C GLY A 5 24.14 -16.15 6.19
N THR A 6 22.94 -16.69 6.27
CA THR A 6 21.69 -16.03 5.92
C THR A 6 21.05 -15.43 7.17
N LYS A 7 20.46 -14.24 7.05
CA LYS A 7 19.60 -13.66 8.09
C LYS A 7 18.18 -13.58 7.58
N CYS A 8 17.25 -14.04 8.40
CA CYS A 8 15.84 -14.04 8.05
C CYS A 8 15.06 -13.21 9.06
N VAL A 9 14.06 -12.50 8.55
CA VAL A 9 13.00 -11.85 9.32
C VAL A 9 11.74 -12.68 9.12
N SER A 10 11.07 -13.02 10.21
CA SER A 10 9.80 -13.74 10.19
C SER A 10 8.70 -12.86 10.76
N GLU A 11 7.56 -12.81 10.10
CA GLU A 11 6.38 -12.10 10.59
C GLU A 11 5.12 -12.92 10.38
N GLU A 12 4.25 -12.93 11.39
CA GLU A 12 2.95 -13.58 11.31
C GLU A 12 1.93 -12.61 10.72
N ILE A 13 1.38 -12.96 9.56
CA ILE A 13 0.49 -12.09 8.78
C ILE A 13 -0.83 -12.82 8.57
N GLN A 14 -1.95 -12.10 8.67
CA GLN A 14 -3.28 -12.65 8.39
C GLN A 14 -3.50 -12.87 6.89
N ALA A 15 -4.52 -13.66 6.55
CA ALA A 15 -4.94 -13.88 5.16
C ALA A 15 -5.54 -12.61 4.53
N ASN A 16 -5.40 -12.48 3.21
CA ASN A 16 -5.91 -11.37 2.41
C ASN A 16 -5.35 -10.00 2.79
N VAL A 17 -4.09 -9.97 3.22
CA VAL A 17 -3.35 -8.75 3.57
C VAL A 17 -2.32 -8.48 2.48
N VAL A 18 -2.28 -7.23 2.01
CA VAL A 18 -1.23 -6.78 1.09
C VAL A 18 0.02 -6.45 1.91
N VAL A 19 1.15 -6.99 1.46
CA VAL A 19 2.49 -6.78 2.03
C VAL A 19 3.33 -6.07 0.98
N LEU A 20 3.92 -4.95 1.36
CA LEU A 20 4.98 -4.28 0.61
C LEU A 20 6.23 -4.26 1.47
N ALA A 21 7.38 -4.51 0.85
CA ALA A 21 8.63 -4.26 1.52
C ALA A 21 9.68 -3.68 0.56
N ASP A 22 10.39 -2.69 1.08
CA ASP A 22 11.51 -2.04 0.45
C ASP A 22 12.79 -2.43 1.20
N TYR A 23 13.83 -2.76 0.45
CA TYR A 23 15.11 -3.12 1.06
C TYR A 23 16.27 -2.48 0.33
N ALA A 24 17.25 -2.03 1.11
CA ALA A 24 18.44 -1.36 0.61
C ALA A 24 19.68 -1.81 1.39
N LEU A 25 20.74 -2.08 0.65
CA LEU A 25 22.04 -2.42 1.18
C LEU A 25 22.77 -1.14 1.62
N MET A 26 23.11 -1.08 2.89
CA MET A 26 23.89 -0.01 3.50
C MET A 26 25.27 -0.55 3.84
N TYR A 27 26.30 -0.08 3.14
CA TYR A 27 27.69 -0.46 3.32
C TYR A 27 28.58 0.77 3.31
N GLU A 28 29.72 0.69 4.01
CA GLU A 28 30.72 1.75 3.99
C GLU A 28 31.45 1.71 2.64
N SER A 29 31.29 2.78 1.85
CA SER A 29 31.74 2.87 0.47
C SER A 29 33.27 2.84 0.38
N HIS A 30 33.80 1.65 0.14
CA HIS A 30 35.21 1.45 -0.22
C HIS A 30 35.32 1.44 -1.75
N PRO A 31 36.31 2.15 -2.34
CA PRO A 31 36.43 2.31 -3.80
C PRO A 31 36.61 0.99 -4.57
N SER A 32 36.91 -0.11 -3.89
CA SER A 32 37.25 -1.41 -4.47
C SER A 32 36.15 -2.45 -4.33
N ALA A 33 35.19 -2.26 -3.41
CA ALA A 33 34.25 -3.31 -3.01
C ALA A 33 32.80 -2.86 -3.16
N HIS A 34 32.07 -3.56 -4.03
CA HIS A 34 30.65 -3.34 -4.29
C HIS A 34 29.89 -4.61 -3.91
N PRO A 35 29.59 -4.81 -2.62
CA PRO A 35 28.89 -6.01 -2.18
C PRO A 35 27.47 -6.03 -2.75
N THR A 36 26.99 -7.23 -3.10
CA THR A 36 25.63 -7.47 -3.55
C THR A 36 24.93 -8.42 -2.58
N ILE A 37 23.62 -8.28 -2.48
CA ILE A 37 22.79 -9.19 -1.69
C ILE A 37 21.80 -9.92 -2.57
N ALA A 38 21.35 -11.06 -2.05
CA ALA A 38 20.22 -11.80 -2.57
C ALA A 38 19.16 -11.91 -1.48
N VAL A 39 17.90 -11.94 -1.92
CA VAL A 39 16.71 -12.00 -1.10
C VAL A 39 15.82 -13.15 -1.55
N LYS A 40 15.21 -13.82 -0.58
CA LYS A 40 14.18 -14.82 -0.80
C LYS A 40 13.06 -14.67 0.20
N VAL A 41 11.84 -14.56 -0.31
CA VAL A 41 10.62 -14.48 0.49
C VAL A 41 9.87 -15.79 0.33
N THR A 42 9.49 -16.38 1.46
CA THR A 42 8.82 -17.67 1.54
C THR A 42 7.53 -17.57 2.34
N SER A 43 6.52 -18.29 1.88
CA SER A 43 5.22 -18.41 2.53
C SER A 43 5.28 -19.38 3.71
N PRO A 44 4.24 -19.43 4.57
CA PRO A 44 4.14 -20.37 5.68
C PRO A 44 4.19 -21.84 5.24
N TYR A 45 3.82 -22.13 4.00
CA TYR A 45 3.83 -23.46 3.39
C TYR A 45 5.15 -23.79 2.67
N GLY A 46 6.12 -22.87 2.68
CA GLY A 46 7.41 -23.04 2.03
C GLY A 46 7.43 -22.69 0.54
N TYR A 47 6.36 -22.10 -0.01
CA TYR A 47 6.37 -21.60 -1.39
C TYR A 47 7.18 -20.32 -1.49
N THR A 48 7.99 -20.20 -2.53
CA THR A 48 8.77 -19.00 -2.82
C THR A 48 7.91 -17.95 -3.48
N LEU A 49 7.69 -16.82 -2.80
CA LEU A 49 6.87 -15.71 -3.30
C LEU A 49 7.70 -14.71 -4.10
N HIS A 50 8.95 -14.51 -3.69
CA HIS A 50 9.88 -13.61 -4.36
C HIS A 50 11.31 -14.14 -4.18
N GLU A 51 12.11 -14.05 -5.23
CA GLU A 51 13.53 -14.40 -5.21
C GLU A 51 14.27 -13.46 -6.17
N SER A 52 15.30 -12.80 -5.67
CA SER A 52 16.13 -11.89 -6.46
C SER A 52 17.56 -11.91 -5.94
N GLY A 53 18.53 -11.75 -6.84
CA GLY A 53 19.95 -11.85 -6.53
C GLY A 53 20.78 -10.80 -7.25
N ASN A 54 21.99 -10.56 -6.75
CA ASN A 54 22.92 -9.56 -7.27
C ASN A 54 22.36 -8.13 -7.33
N ILE A 55 21.65 -7.72 -6.28
CA ILE A 55 21.04 -6.40 -6.17
C ILE A 55 21.53 -5.67 -4.91
N THR A 56 21.45 -4.35 -4.95
CA THR A 56 21.76 -3.46 -3.83
C THR A 56 20.51 -2.82 -3.25
N VAL A 57 19.49 -2.56 -4.07
CA VAL A 57 18.20 -2.00 -3.67
C VAL A 57 17.11 -2.76 -4.43
N GLY A 58 15.99 -3.02 -3.77
CA GLY A 58 14.83 -3.61 -4.42
C GLY A 58 13.56 -3.46 -3.59
N GLN A 59 12.45 -3.83 -4.22
CA GLN A 59 11.13 -3.83 -3.62
C GLN A 59 10.40 -5.13 -4.00
N PHE A 60 9.59 -5.66 -3.09
CA PHE A 60 8.63 -6.70 -3.43
C PHE A 60 7.26 -6.38 -2.84
N ALA A 61 6.22 -6.83 -3.54
CA ALA A 61 4.85 -6.73 -3.11
C ALA A 61 4.12 -8.05 -3.37
N PHE A 62 3.34 -8.51 -2.40
CA PHE A 62 2.49 -9.68 -2.56
C PHE A 62 1.25 -9.56 -1.67
N THR A 63 0.20 -10.30 -2.03
CA THR A 63 -1.00 -10.44 -1.20
C THR A 63 -0.98 -11.81 -0.56
N THR A 64 -1.16 -11.87 0.76
CA THR A 64 -1.24 -13.15 1.48
C THR A 64 -2.54 -13.86 1.13
N SER A 65 -2.46 -15.12 0.72
CA SER A 65 -3.65 -15.96 0.54
C SER A 65 -4.14 -16.53 1.88
N GLU A 66 -3.22 -16.72 2.83
CA GLU A 66 -3.43 -17.49 4.04
C GLU A 66 -2.70 -16.85 5.22
N ALA A 67 -3.20 -17.11 6.43
CA ALA A 67 -2.60 -16.60 7.66
C ALA A 67 -1.43 -17.49 8.09
N GLY A 68 -0.31 -16.88 8.49
CA GLY A 68 0.83 -17.61 9.05
C GLY A 68 2.14 -16.84 8.99
N ASN A 69 3.24 -17.54 9.24
CA ASN A 69 4.59 -16.97 9.27
C ASN A 69 5.21 -16.85 7.89
N PHE A 70 5.37 -15.62 7.42
CA PHE A 70 6.12 -15.30 6.22
C PHE A 70 7.57 -15.01 6.59
N LEU A 71 8.50 -15.47 5.76
CA LEU A 71 9.94 -15.43 6.02
C LEU A 71 10.64 -14.72 4.87
N ALA A 72 11.35 -13.64 5.17
CA ALA A 72 12.24 -12.96 4.23
C ALA A 72 13.69 -13.11 4.67
N CYS A 73 14.45 -13.82 3.84
CA CYS A 73 15.83 -14.17 4.08
C CYS A 73 16.75 -13.40 3.14
N PHE A 74 17.83 -12.86 3.70
CA PHE A 74 18.86 -12.10 3.01
C PHE A 74 20.22 -12.75 3.23
N TRP A 75 21.01 -12.83 2.17
CA TRP A 75 22.41 -13.27 2.24
C TRP A 75 23.27 -12.46 1.27
N ILE A 76 24.57 -12.42 1.55
CA ILE A 76 25.55 -11.77 0.69
C ILE A 76 25.84 -12.72 -0.46
N ASP A 77 25.71 -12.24 -1.70
CA ASP A 77 25.93 -13.01 -2.94
C ASP A 77 27.29 -12.68 -3.58
N SER A 78 27.98 -11.63 -3.10
CA SER A 78 29.30 -11.23 -3.60
C SER A 78 30.46 -12.02 -2.97
N ALA A 79 31.49 -12.29 -3.78
CA ALA A 79 32.75 -12.90 -3.32
C ALA A 79 33.48 -12.05 -2.28
N GLU A 80 33.33 -10.73 -2.34
CA GLU A 80 33.86 -9.81 -1.36
C GLU A 80 32.90 -9.69 -0.16
N LYS A 81 33.30 -10.31 0.95
CA LYS A 81 32.62 -10.18 2.23
C LYS A 81 33.02 -8.86 2.86
N GLY A 82 32.34 -7.79 2.45
CA GLY A 82 32.50 -6.47 3.06
C GLY A 82 32.29 -6.55 4.57
N SER A 83 33.20 -5.95 5.35
CA SER A 83 32.98 -5.72 6.77
C SER A 83 31.97 -4.59 6.94
N GLY A 84 31.02 -4.70 7.88
CA GLY A 84 30.07 -3.63 8.15
C GLY A 84 28.87 -3.54 7.20
N VAL A 85 28.53 -4.61 6.47
CA VAL A 85 27.34 -4.62 5.61
C VAL A 85 26.06 -4.72 6.45
N SER A 86 25.16 -3.76 6.28
CA SER A 86 23.83 -3.72 6.90
C SER A 86 22.75 -3.67 5.83
N VAL A 87 21.61 -4.30 6.09
CA VAL A 87 20.45 -4.25 5.19
C VAL A 87 19.37 -3.49 5.92
N ASN A 88 18.92 -2.40 5.32
CA ASN A 88 17.71 -1.73 5.75
C ASN A 88 16.52 -2.44 5.11
N LEU A 89 15.57 -2.90 5.93
CA LEU A 89 14.33 -3.52 5.48
C LEU A 89 13.18 -2.72 6.08
N ASP A 90 12.35 -2.17 5.20
CA ASP A 90 11.09 -1.55 5.57
C ASP A 90 9.96 -2.51 5.19
N TRP A 91 9.32 -3.11 6.19
CA TRP A 91 8.27 -4.13 6.03
C TRP A 91 6.91 -3.56 6.41
N LYS A 92 5.97 -3.54 5.48
CA LYS A 92 4.66 -2.92 5.68
C LYS A 92 3.52 -3.85 5.30
N THR A 93 2.55 -3.95 6.21
CA THR A 93 1.37 -4.82 6.07
C THR A 93 0.07 -4.01 6.16
N GLY A 94 -0.95 -4.41 5.41
CA GLY A 94 -2.33 -3.97 5.67
C GLY A 94 -2.60 -2.50 5.36
N ILE A 95 -3.16 -1.74 6.31
CA ILE A 95 -3.61 -0.35 6.09
C ILE A 95 -2.45 0.57 5.67
N ALA A 96 -1.23 0.26 6.09
CA ALA A 96 -0.02 0.99 5.71
C ALA A 96 0.33 0.90 4.21
N THR A 97 -0.21 -0.08 3.47
CA THR A 97 -0.03 -0.19 2.01
C THR A 97 -1.00 0.67 1.21
N LYS A 98 -2.18 1.00 1.78
CA LYS A 98 -3.16 1.88 1.12
C LYS A 98 -2.63 3.31 0.91
N ASP A 99 -1.81 3.81 1.84
CA ASP A 99 -1.19 5.13 1.71
C ASP A 99 -0.03 5.14 0.68
N TRP A 100 0.60 4.00 0.40
CA TRP A 100 1.65 3.92 -0.64
C TRP A 100 1.12 4.02 -2.06
N ASP A 101 -0.08 3.54 -2.37
CA ASP A 101 -0.66 3.73 -3.71
C ASP A 101 -0.87 5.23 -4.03
N ALA A 102 -1.22 6.01 -3.00
CA ALA A 102 -1.37 7.46 -3.10
C ALA A 102 0.00 8.19 -3.14
N ILE A 103 0.98 7.74 -2.36
CA ILE A 103 2.34 8.33 -2.31
C ILE A 103 3.14 7.94 -3.57
N ALA A 104 3.11 6.69 -4.03
CA ALA A 104 3.79 6.22 -5.23
C ALA A 104 3.23 6.86 -6.51
N LYS A 105 1.92 7.13 -6.59
CA LYS A 105 1.36 7.95 -7.68
C LYS A 105 1.87 9.38 -7.64
N LYS A 106 2.03 9.97 -6.45
CA LYS A 106 2.52 11.35 -6.30
C LYS A 106 4.02 11.47 -6.59
N GLU A 107 4.83 10.56 -6.07
CA GLU A 107 6.29 10.51 -6.25
C GLU A 107 6.66 10.13 -7.70
N LYS A 108 5.84 9.29 -8.36
CA LYS A 108 5.98 9.00 -9.79
C LYS A 108 5.59 10.20 -10.68
N ILE A 109 4.76 11.14 -10.22
CA ILE A 109 4.43 12.35 -10.98
C ILE A 109 5.48 13.45 -10.77
N GLU A 110 6.09 13.57 -9.58
CA GLU A 110 7.19 14.51 -9.31
C GLU A 110 8.56 13.98 -9.80
N GLY A 111 8.81 12.67 -9.78
CA GLY A 111 10.06 12.05 -10.24
C GLY A 111 10.16 11.86 -11.76
N VAL A 112 9.03 11.90 -12.50
CA VAL A 112 9.01 11.78 -13.96
C VAL A 112 9.56 13.05 -14.66
N GLU A 113 9.65 14.20 -13.98
CA GLU A 113 10.36 15.36 -14.53
C GLU A 113 11.89 15.24 -14.49
N LEU A 114 12.46 14.40 -13.61
CA LEU A 114 13.92 14.33 -13.42
C LEU A 114 14.63 13.23 -14.23
N GLU A 115 13.93 12.15 -14.61
CA GLU A 115 14.51 11.02 -15.36
C GLU A 115 14.19 11.03 -16.88
N LEU A 116 13.23 11.86 -17.35
CA LEU A 116 12.91 11.98 -18.79
C LEU A 116 13.98 12.70 -19.63
N ARG A 117 15.10 13.15 -19.04
CA ARG A 117 16.25 13.72 -19.76
C ARG A 117 17.36 12.74 -20.09
N LYS A 118 17.24 11.45 -19.73
CA LYS A 118 18.36 10.49 -19.87
C LYS A 118 18.18 9.32 -20.82
N LEU A 119 17.05 9.16 -21.51
CA LEU A 119 16.90 8.11 -22.51
C LEU A 119 16.18 8.58 -23.79
N GLU A 120 16.61 9.73 -24.33
CA GLU A 120 16.55 9.94 -25.77
C GLU A 120 17.88 9.40 -26.33
N VAL A 121 17.82 8.52 -27.33
CA VAL A 121 18.94 7.77 -27.96
C VAL A 121 19.25 6.40 -27.35
N ALA A 122 18.43 5.41 -27.71
CA ALA A 122 18.93 4.13 -28.26
C ALA A 122 17.76 3.41 -28.98
N VAL A 123 17.64 3.70 -30.26
CA VAL A 123 16.79 2.99 -31.22
C VAL A 123 17.35 1.57 -31.46
N GLN A 124 16.44 0.66 -31.83
CA GLN A 124 16.66 -0.63 -32.52
C GLN A 124 16.91 -1.90 -31.68
N SER A 125 15.86 -2.73 -31.60
CA SER A 125 15.64 -3.84 -32.54
C SER A 125 15.39 -5.22 -31.91
N ILE A 126 14.47 -5.94 -32.56
CA ILE A 126 14.23 -7.39 -32.52
C ILE A 126 13.27 -7.89 -31.43
N HIS A 127 11.97 -7.73 -31.72
CA HIS A 127 10.88 -8.51 -31.16
C HIS A 127 10.50 -9.63 -32.14
N GLN A 128 10.82 -10.89 -31.82
CA GLN A 128 10.37 -12.06 -32.57
C GLN A 128 10.17 -13.26 -31.62
N ASN A 129 8.90 -13.57 -31.35
CA ASN A 129 8.26 -14.91 -31.24
C ASN A 129 7.17 -14.88 -30.15
N MET A 130 5.93 -14.58 -30.54
CA MET A 130 4.91 -15.56 -30.95
C MET A 130 4.00 -15.96 -29.77
N THR A 131 2.92 -15.19 -29.65
CA THR A 131 1.52 -15.58 -29.39
C THR A 131 1.18 -16.80 -28.52
N PHE A 132 0.38 -16.53 -27.46
CA PHE A 132 -0.71 -17.42 -27.06
C PHE A 132 -1.97 -16.61 -26.68
N LYS A 133 -2.90 -16.57 -27.66
CA LYS A 133 -4.39 -16.60 -27.57
C LYS A 133 -5.05 -15.66 -26.55
N LEU A 134 -5.51 -14.47 -26.95
CA LEU A 134 -6.79 -14.20 -27.65
C LEU A 134 -8.01 -14.94 -27.07
N ALA A 135 -8.80 -14.24 -26.26
CA ALA A 135 -10.23 -14.46 -26.11
C ALA A 135 -10.96 -13.12 -26.34
N VAL A 136 -11.37 -12.93 -27.60
CA VAL A 136 -12.67 -12.40 -28.03
C VAL A 136 -13.10 -11.00 -27.52
N GLN A 137 -13.03 -10.03 -28.44
CA GLN A 137 -13.85 -8.81 -28.51
C GLN A 137 -15.34 -9.19 -28.59
N PRO A 138 -16.29 -8.45 -27.96
CA PRO A 138 -16.97 -7.44 -28.75
C PRO A 138 -17.14 -6.09 -28.06
N VAL A 139 -16.83 -5.09 -28.87
CA VAL A 139 -17.31 -3.71 -28.94
C VAL A 139 -18.71 -3.54 -28.30
N THR A 140 -18.83 -2.84 -27.16
CA THR A 140 -20.03 -2.10 -26.68
C THR A 140 -19.75 -1.46 -25.32
N ALA A 141 -19.06 -0.31 -25.29
CA ALA A 141 -19.17 0.70 -24.21
C ALA A 141 -18.36 1.95 -24.57
N LEU A 142 -18.67 2.55 -25.72
CA LEU A 142 -18.50 3.99 -25.88
C LEU A 142 -19.70 4.61 -25.13
N VAL A 143 -19.43 5.54 -24.19
CA VAL A 143 -20.36 6.36 -23.36
C VAL A 143 -20.19 6.12 -21.85
N CYS A 144 -19.20 6.80 -21.24
CA CYS A 144 -19.45 7.82 -20.21
C CYS A 144 -18.13 8.47 -19.75
N PRO A 145 -17.82 9.72 -20.16
CA PRO A 145 -16.84 10.54 -19.45
C PRO A 145 -17.53 11.11 -18.20
N CYS A 146 -17.45 10.39 -17.08
CA CYS A 146 -17.87 10.91 -15.79
C CYS A 146 -16.73 10.69 -14.78
N ARG A 147 -15.98 11.77 -14.59
CA ARG A 147 -15.40 12.20 -13.32
C ARG A 147 -14.56 11.17 -12.57
N GLU A 148 -13.25 11.42 -12.59
CA GLU A 148 -12.55 11.99 -11.42
C GLU A 148 -13.44 12.16 -10.16
N ALA A 149 -13.61 11.08 -9.39
CA ALA A 149 -14.04 11.10 -7.98
C ALA A 149 -14.08 9.69 -7.37
N GLU A 150 -13.03 8.88 -7.51
CA GLU A 150 -12.79 7.76 -6.56
C GLU A 150 -11.94 8.22 -5.37
N MET A 151 -12.24 9.42 -4.88
CA MET A 151 -11.83 9.87 -3.56
C MET A 151 -13.09 10.00 -2.70
N ARG A 152 -13.77 8.87 -2.46
CA ARG A 152 -14.77 8.75 -1.40
C ARG A 152 -15.15 7.30 -1.06
N GLU A 153 -14.21 6.36 -1.16
CA GLU A 153 -14.40 4.99 -0.65
C GLU A 153 -13.63 4.76 0.67
N VAL A 154 -13.66 5.76 1.56
CA VAL A 154 -13.27 5.61 2.98
C VAL A 154 -14.43 6.06 3.89
N SER A 155 -15.66 5.72 3.51
CA SER A 155 -16.82 5.88 4.40
C SER A 155 -17.81 4.74 4.35
N GLU A 156 -17.54 3.64 3.63
CA GLU A 156 -18.60 2.68 3.37
C GLU A 156 -18.77 1.58 4.43
N LYS A 157 -17.74 1.12 5.17
CA LYS A 157 -17.90 -0.09 6.01
C LYS A 157 -17.66 0.03 7.52
N THR A 158 -17.54 1.25 8.07
CA THR A 158 -17.56 1.48 9.54
C THR A 158 -18.36 2.71 9.98
N ASN A 159 -19.11 3.37 9.09
CA ASN A 159 -19.77 4.65 9.43
C ASN A 159 -21.31 4.58 9.57
N GLY A 160 -21.97 3.51 9.13
CA GLY A 160 -23.44 3.45 9.15
C GLY A 160 -24.05 3.55 10.55
N ARG A 161 -23.45 2.86 11.54
CA ARG A 161 -23.99 2.81 12.91
C ARG A 161 -23.72 4.11 13.68
N VAL A 162 -22.53 4.68 13.56
CA VAL A 162 -22.14 5.93 14.24
C VAL A 162 -22.87 7.13 13.65
N ALA A 163 -23.00 7.21 12.32
CA ALA A 163 -23.81 8.23 11.67
C ALA A 163 -25.30 8.12 12.05
N TRP A 164 -25.84 6.90 12.12
CA TRP A 164 -27.22 6.67 12.56
C TRP A 164 -27.47 7.12 14.00
N PHE A 165 -26.56 6.81 14.93
CA PHE A 165 -26.66 7.30 16.30
C PHE A 165 -26.56 8.83 16.40
N SER A 166 -25.69 9.46 15.61
CA SER A 166 -25.57 10.93 15.57
C SER A 166 -26.83 11.61 15.02
N ILE A 167 -27.49 11.03 14.02
CA ILE A 167 -28.75 11.54 13.46
C ILE A 167 -29.88 11.40 14.48
N MET A 168 -29.97 10.24 15.13
CA MET A 168 -30.97 9.99 16.18
C MET A 168 -30.81 10.94 17.36
N SER A 169 -29.58 11.16 17.85
CA SER A 169 -29.33 12.10 18.94
C SER A 169 -29.69 13.53 18.57
N LEU A 170 -29.37 13.96 17.34
CA LEU A 170 -29.67 15.31 16.88
C LEU A 170 -31.19 15.51 16.71
N GLY A 171 -31.91 14.50 16.23
CA GLY A 171 -33.37 14.50 16.17
C GLY A 171 -34.02 14.62 17.55
N VAL A 172 -33.53 13.88 18.55
CA VAL A 172 -34.02 13.98 19.93
C VAL A 172 -33.82 15.39 20.49
N CYS A 173 -32.64 16.00 20.28
CA CYS A 173 -32.36 17.37 20.71
C CYS A 173 -33.33 18.39 20.09
N VAL A 174 -33.64 18.28 18.79
CA VAL A 174 -34.59 19.17 18.11
C VAL A 174 -36.00 19.00 18.69
N VAL A 175 -36.47 17.77 18.89
CA VAL A 175 -37.79 17.50 19.45
C VAL A 175 -37.93 18.07 20.86
N VAL A 176 -36.93 17.86 21.73
CA VAL A 176 -36.91 18.42 23.08
C VAL A 176 -36.94 19.96 23.04
N SER A 177 -36.17 20.58 22.15
CA SER A 177 -36.14 22.04 22.01
C SER A 177 -37.50 22.61 21.59
N VAL A 178 -38.19 21.96 20.63
CA VAL A 178 -39.53 22.37 20.19
C VAL A 178 -40.56 22.20 21.31
N LEU A 179 -40.52 21.08 22.02
CA LEU A 179 -41.43 20.82 23.15
C LEU A 179 -41.22 21.84 24.28
N GLN A 180 -39.97 22.20 24.59
CA GLN A 180 -39.66 23.25 25.57
C GLN A 180 -40.27 24.59 25.17
N LEU A 181 -40.08 25.02 23.90
CA LEU A 181 -40.65 26.26 23.40
C LEU A 181 -42.18 26.25 23.39
N TRP A 182 -42.80 25.12 23.01
CA TRP A 182 -44.25 24.99 22.99
C TRP A 182 -44.86 24.99 24.40
N HIS A 183 -44.21 24.31 25.34
CA HIS A 183 -44.61 24.33 26.75
C HIS A 183 -44.51 25.74 27.35
N LEU A 184 -43.43 26.47 27.07
CA LEU A 184 -43.25 27.87 27.48
C LEU A 184 -44.32 28.79 26.89
N GLN A 185 -44.61 28.69 25.58
CA GLN A 185 -45.68 29.47 24.95
C GLN A 185 -47.08 29.13 25.49
N GLY A 186 -47.33 27.85 25.77
CA GLY A 186 -48.57 27.40 26.41
C GLY A 186 -48.71 27.92 27.84
N TYR A 187 -47.60 27.98 28.59
CA TYR A 187 -47.57 28.53 29.94
C TYR A 187 -47.85 30.04 29.94
N PHE A 188 -47.22 30.82 29.06
CA PHE A 188 -47.47 32.26 28.93
C PHE A 188 -48.91 32.57 28.47
N ARG A 189 -49.45 31.81 27.50
CA ARG A 189 -50.85 31.96 27.05
C ARG A 189 -51.87 31.64 28.12
N LYS A 190 -51.64 30.62 28.95
CA LYS A 190 -52.56 30.25 30.04
C LYS A 190 -52.48 31.20 31.24
N LYS A 191 -51.35 31.87 31.44
CA LYS A 191 -51.12 32.80 32.56
C LYS A 191 -51.36 34.28 32.22
N LYS A 192 -51.71 34.64 30.97
CA LYS A 192 -51.94 36.03 30.51
C LYS A 192 -50.88 37.01 31.05
N LEU A 193 -49.61 36.70 30.82
CA LEU A 193 -48.50 37.63 31.05
C LEU A 193 -47.84 37.89 29.70
N ILE A 194 -48.44 38.88 29.01
CA ILE A 194 -48.14 39.44 27.68
C ILE A 194 -48.53 38.54 26.50
#